data_AF-A0A7A7A708-F1
#
_entry.id   AF-A0A7A7A708-F1
#
_cell.length_a   1.000
_cell.length_b   1.000
_cell.length_c   1.000
_cell.angle_alpha   90.00
_cell.angle_beta   90.00
_cell.angle_gamma   90.00
#
_symmetry.space_group_name_H-M   'P 1'
#
loop_
_entity.id
_entity.type
_entity.pdbx_description
1 polymer ?
#
loop_
_entity_poly.entity_id
_entity_poly.type
_entity_poly.pdbx_seq_one_letter_code
_entity_poly.pdbx_strand_id
1 'polypeptide(L)'
;MKKLAIMATMSILVVASTAHATFQPSGTTGGVELTVTGECPVTVGKLIANKRQSELHDRAVLGAVSVSGVGCGTDQRVAVSAGNFYDGTNGFFMTQDGGTEKLTVDLATNGDQWKKDNGVYYRAAGGDWTGKIGIIVRGEQVNKPTGKYTMNLDGGFWAN
;
A
#
# COMPACT_ATOMS: atom_id res chain seq x y z
N MET A 1 -7.68 12.38 70.14
CA MET A 1 -7.53 11.63 68.88
C MET A 1 -8.27 12.36 67.76
N LYS A 2 -7.57 13.08 66.88
CA LYS A 2 -8.14 13.73 65.68
C LYS A 2 -7.46 13.12 64.46
N LYS A 3 -8.22 12.38 63.66
CA LYS A 3 -7.76 11.68 62.45
C LYS A 3 -7.49 12.70 61.35
N LEU A 4 -6.27 12.72 60.81
CA LEU A 4 -5.95 13.42 59.56
C LEU A 4 -6.46 12.55 58.39
N ALA A 5 -7.41 13.08 57.62
CA ALA A 5 -7.84 12.47 56.37
C ALA A 5 -6.86 12.91 55.27
N ILE A 6 -6.08 11.97 54.75
CA ILE A 6 -5.28 12.15 53.54
C ILE A 6 -6.26 11.96 52.36
N MET A 7 -6.67 13.06 51.73
CA MET A 7 -7.33 12.98 50.42
C MET A 7 -6.27 12.62 49.38
N ALA A 8 -6.28 11.38 48.93
CA ALA A 8 -5.58 10.97 47.73
C ALA A 8 -6.29 11.62 46.52
N THR A 9 -5.69 12.65 45.94
CA THR A 9 -6.03 13.14 44.61
C THR A 9 -5.78 12.03 43.61
N MET A 10 -6.85 11.37 43.14
CA MET A 10 -6.77 10.50 41.97
C MET A 10 -6.49 11.37 40.75
N SER A 11 -5.21 11.50 40.41
CA SER A 11 -4.80 12.02 39.11
C SER A 11 -5.30 11.04 38.05
N ILE A 12 -6.38 11.41 37.36
CA ILE A 12 -6.82 10.72 36.15
C ILE A 12 -5.74 10.97 35.11
N LEU A 13 -4.85 9.99 34.95
CA LEU A 13 -4.00 9.88 33.78
C LEU A 13 -4.92 9.69 32.57
N VAL A 14 -5.20 10.78 31.86
CA VAL A 14 -5.78 10.72 30.52
C VAL A 14 -4.69 10.14 29.63
N VAL A 15 -4.73 8.81 29.44
CA VAL A 15 -3.97 8.16 28.39
C VAL A 15 -4.59 8.63 27.08
N ALA A 16 -3.97 9.61 26.44
CA ALA A 16 -4.26 9.90 25.05
C ALA A 16 -3.89 8.64 24.26
N SER A 17 -4.89 7.83 23.93
CA SER A 17 -4.73 6.73 22.99
C SER A 17 -4.25 7.33 21.68
N THR A 18 -2.96 7.18 21.38
CA THR A 18 -2.46 7.48 20.04
C THR A 18 -3.07 6.42 19.14
N ALA A 19 -4.16 6.75 18.47
CA ALA A 19 -4.63 5.97 17.34
C ALA A 19 -3.49 6.00 16.32
N HIS A 20 -2.80 4.87 16.17
CA HIS A 20 -1.78 4.73 15.15
C HIS A 20 -2.55 4.42 13.88
N ALA A 21 -2.40 5.26 12.85
CA ALA A 21 -3.00 5.01 11.56
C ALA A 21 -2.55 3.63 11.05
N THR A 22 -3.51 2.81 10.62
CA THR A 22 -3.24 1.43 10.21
C THR A 22 -4.00 1.10 8.93
N PHE A 23 -3.41 0.24 8.11
CA PHE A 23 -4.06 -0.31 6.94
C PHE A 23 -5.13 -1.32 7.36
N GLN A 24 -6.34 -1.16 6.85
CA GLN A 24 -7.45 -2.07 7.07
C GLN A 24 -7.78 -2.79 5.75
N PRO A 25 -7.61 -4.12 5.67
CA PRO A 25 -7.95 -4.87 4.47
C PRO A 25 -9.47 -4.97 4.33
N SER A 26 -10.02 -4.39 3.27
CA SER A 26 -11.48 -4.37 2.99
C SER A 26 -11.83 -4.66 1.54
N GLY A 27 -10.87 -5.12 0.73
CA GLY A 27 -11.02 -5.36 -0.71
C GLY A 27 -10.49 -6.73 -1.15
N THR A 28 -10.33 -6.89 -2.46
CA THR A 28 -9.83 -8.13 -3.10
C THR A 28 -8.29 -8.10 -3.24
N THR A 29 -7.62 -9.25 -3.09
CA THR A 29 -6.21 -9.45 -3.45
C THR A 29 -6.03 -9.60 -4.97
N GLY A 30 -5.09 -8.85 -5.55
CA GLY A 30 -4.78 -8.91 -6.98
C GLY A 30 -4.02 -10.18 -7.40
N GLY A 31 -4.75 -11.26 -7.61
CA GLY A 31 -4.44 -12.48 -8.37
C GLY A 31 -5.74 -13.28 -8.54
N VAL A 32 -6.20 -13.55 -9.77
CA VAL A 32 -7.58 -13.99 -10.14
C VAL A 32 -8.23 -15.03 -9.20
N GLU A 33 -9.30 -14.68 -8.46
CA GLU A 33 -10.69 -15.22 -8.47
C GLU A 33 -11.58 -14.55 -7.37
N LEU A 34 -12.91 -14.52 -7.58
CA LEU A 34 -13.93 -13.65 -6.94
C LEU A 34 -14.25 -13.97 -5.45
N THR A 35 -14.41 -12.95 -4.59
CA THR A 35 -15.09 -13.08 -3.27
C THR A 35 -15.73 -11.76 -2.80
N VAL A 36 -16.91 -11.85 -2.15
CA VAL A 36 -17.79 -10.77 -1.63
C VAL A 36 -17.24 -10.13 -0.33
N THR A 37 -17.35 -8.81 -0.16
CA THR A 37 -16.64 -7.99 0.86
C THR A 37 -17.55 -7.15 1.78
N GLY A 38 -16.98 -6.64 2.89
CA GLY A 38 -17.55 -5.58 3.76
C GLY A 38 -17.30 -4.15 3.26
N GLU A 39 -17.48 -3.12 4.12
CA GLU A 39 -17.48 -1.68 3.77
C GLU A 39 -16.19 -1.16 3.08
N CYS A 40 -16.33 -0.21 2.13
CA CYS A 40 -15.29 0.36 1.22
C CYS A 40 -14.45 -0.70 0.48
N PRO A 41 -15.04 -1.46 -0.47
CA PRO A 41 -14.30 -2.36 -1.33
C PRO A 41 -13.34 -1.60 -2.26
N VAL A 42 -12.06 -1.99 -2.24
CA VAL A 42 -11.06 -1.54 -3.22
C VAL A 42 -10.67 -2.70 -4.14
N THR A 43 -10.90 -2.53 -5.44
CA THR A 43 -10.55 -3.51 -6.48
C THR A 43 -9.26 -3.11 -7.18
N VAL A 44 -8.33 -4.06 -7.37
CA VAL A 44 -7.06 -3.87 -8.11
C VAL A 44 -7.01 -4.78 -9.34
N GLY A 45 -6.79 -4.21 -10.54
CA GLY A 45 -6.73 -4.94 -11.81
C GLY A 45 -5.37 -5.61 -12.09
N LYS A 46 -5.37 -6.63 -12.97
CA LYS A 46 -4.16 -7.38 -13.38
C LYS A 46 -3.39 -6.64 -14.49
N LEU A 47 -2.06 -6.62 -14.37
CA LEU A 47 -1.14 -6.16 -15.42
C LEU A 47 -0.30 -7.33 -15.93
N ILE A 48 -0.15 -7.45 -17.25
CA ILE A 48 0.82 -8.32 -17.92
C ILE A 48 1.59 -7.46 -18.91
N ALA A 49 2.92 -7.41 -18.78
CA ALA A 49 3.79 -6.64 -19.66
C ALA A 49 5.07 -7.42 -19.96
N ASN A 50 5.59 -7.25 -21.17
CA ASN A 50 6.90 -7.76 -21.57
C ASN A 50 7.85 -6.57 -21.79
N LYS A 51 9.04 -6.62 -21.18
CA LYS A 51 10.10 -5.61 -21.31
C LYS A 51 11.43 -6.30 -21.54
N ARG A 52 12.27 -5.73 -22.40
CA ARG A 52 13.67 -6.15 -22.55
C ARG A 52 14.46 -5.69 -21.33
N GLN A 53 15.52 -6.40 -20.98
CA GLN A 53 16.44 -5.99 -19.92
C GLN A 53 16.98 -4.58 -20.15
N SER A 54 17.33 -4.26 -21.40
CA SER A 54 17.79 -2.94 -21.83
C SER A 54 16.74 -1.83 -21.71
N GLU A 55 15.48 -2.15 -21.38
CA GLU A 55 14.42 -1.16 -21.14
C GLU A 55 14.20 -0.90 -19.64
N LEU A 56 14.93 -1.58 -18.75
CA LEU A 56 14.84 -1.41 -17.29
C LEU A 56 15.69 -0.24 -16.80
N HIS A 57 15.53 0.90 -17.47
CA HIS A 57 16.15 2.16 -17.08
C HIS A 57 15.44 2.76 -15.87
N ASP A 58 16.14 3.62 -15.13
CA ASP A 58 15.49 4.40 -14.07
C ASP A 58 14.24 5.12 -14.61
N ARG A 59 13.15 5.05 -13.84
CA ARG A 59 11.84 5.61 -14.17
C ARG A 59 11.13 5.01 -15.40
N ALA A 60 11.62 3.90 -15.93
CA ALA A 60 10.92 3.20 -17.01
C ALA A 60 9.56 2.67 -16.52
N VAL A 61 8.51 2.92 -17.30
CA VAL A 61 7.15 2.45 -16.97
C VAL A 61 7.01 0.98 -17.36
N LEU A 62 6.75 0.13 -16.38
CA LEU A 62 6.48 -1.30 -16.57
C LEU A 62 5.00 -1.54 -16.93
N GLY A 63 4.11 -0.70 -16.41
CA GLY A 63 2.70 -0.64 -16.75
C GLY A 63 1.89 0.00 -15.62
N ALA A 64 0.60 -0.26 -15.57
CA ALA A 64 -0.26 0.26 -14.51
C ALA A 64 -1.37 -0.72 -14.11
N VAL A 65 -1.73 -0.71 -12.82
CA VAL A 65 -2.89 -1.43 -12.29
C VAL A 65 -4.06 -0.46 -12.12
N SER A 66 -5.26 -0.89 -12.50
CA SER A 66 -6.47 -0.10 -12.25
C SER A 66 -6.90 -0.29 -10.81
N VAL A 67 -7.31 0.77 -10.14
CA VAL A 67 -7.74 0.75 -8.73
C VAL A 67 -9.05 1.52 -8.60
N SER A 68 -10.01 0.94 -7.89
CA SER A 68 -11.30 1.56 -7.63
C SER A 68 -11.72 1.31 -6.20
N GLY A 69 -11.78 2.36 -5.39
CA GLY A 69 -12.40 2.36 -4.06
C GLY A 69 -13.72 3.11 -4.12
N VAL A 70 -14.80 2.42 -3.78
CA VAL A 70 -16.18 2.93 -3.84
C VAL A 70 -16.85 2.73 -2.48
N GLY A 71 -17.64 3.71 -2.04
CA GLY A 71 -18.28 3.69 -0.72
C GLY A 71 -17.31 3.96 0.43
N CYS A 72 -16.20 4.63 0.16
CA CYS A 72 -15.20 5.04 1.13
C CYS A 72 -15.61 6.37 1.77
N GLY A 73 -15.67 6.39 3.10
CA GLY A 73 -15.98 7.61 3.86
C GLY A 73 -14.91 8.69 3.70
N THR A 74 -15.22 9.93 4.09
CA THR A 74 -14.27 11.06 4.00
C THR A 74 -13.02 10.89 4.86
N ASP A 75 -13.09 10.03 5.88
CA ASP A 75 -11.95 9.69 6.75
C ASP A 75 -11.18 8.44 6.27
N GLN A 76 -11.69 7.76 5.26
CA GLN A 76 -11.08 6.57 4.67
C GLN A 76 -10.37 6.94 3.36
N ARG A 77 -9.08 6.64 3.29
CA ARG A 77 -8.26 6.91 2.11
C ARG A 77 -8.06 5.62 1.33
N VAL A 78 -8.36 5.61 0.04
CA VAL A 78 -8.07 4.45 -0.83
C VAL A 78 -6.57 4.11 -0.77
N ALA A 79 -6.26 2.84 -0.54
CA ALA A 79 -4.90 2.36 -0.33
C ALA A 79 -4.64 1.01 -1.01
N VAL A 80 -3.38 0.75 -1.30
CA VAL A 80 -2.88 -0.57 -1.69
C VAL A 80 -1.71 -0.96 -0.80
N SER A 81 -1.68 -2.21 -0.35
CA SER A 81 -0.57 -2.79 0.41
C SER A 81 0.23 -3.74 -0.47
N ALA A 82 1.55 -3.66 -0.39
CA ALA A 82 2.45 -4.58 -1.07
C ALA A 82 2.73 -5.85 -0.26
N GLY A 83 2.33 -5.94 1.01
CA GLY A 83 2.59 -7.12 1.85
C GLY A 83 4.06 -7.56 1.77
N ASN A 84 4.29 -8.79 1.31
CA ASN A 84 5.64 -9.37 1.17
C ASN A 84 6.49 -8.80 0.03
N PHE A 85 5.92 -7.92 -0.81
CA PHE A 85 6.60 -7.23 -1.91
C PHE A 85 7.16 -5.86 -1.49
N TYR A 86 7.33 -5.66 -0.19
CA TYR A 86 7.99 -4.50 0.40
C TYR A 86 8.96 -4.92 1.51
N ASP A 87 10.11 -4.26 1.58
CA ASP A 87 10.99 -4.31 2.75
C ASP A 87 11.66 -2.95 2.99
N GLY A 88 12.15 -2.73 4.22
CA GLY A 88 12.73 -1.44 4.62
C GLY A 88 14.02 -1.05 3.88
N THR A 89 14.67 -1.99 3.19
CA THR A 89 15.92 -1.76 2.46
C THR A 89 15.66 -1.41 1.00
N ASN A 90 14.80 -2.18 0.34
CA ASN A 90 14.53 -2.11 -1.10
C ASN A 90 13.27 -1.30 -1.41
N GLY A 91 12.43 -1.01 -0.42
CA GLY A 91 11.07 -0.52 -0.59
C GLY A 91 10.22 -1.53 -1.38
N PHE A 92 9.42 -1.05 -2.33
CA PHE A 92 8.58 -1.92 -3.18
C PHE A 92 9.44 -2.67 -4.21
N PHE A 93 9.15 -3.95 -4.42
CA PHE A 93 9.83 -4.76 -5.41
C PHE A 93 8.93 -5.84 -6.02
N MET A 94 9.26 -6.27 -7.22
CA MET A 94 8.74 -7.49 -7.84
C MET A 94 9.73 -8.64 -7.60
N THR A 95 9.25 -9.85 -7.35
CA THR A 95 10.09 -11.05 -7.15
C THR A 95 10.14 -11.91 -8.40
N GLN A 96 11.31 -12.43 -8.73
CA GLN A 96 11.46 -13.41 -9.81
C GLN A 96 10.78 -14.73 -9.43
N ASP A 97 9.92 -15.26 -10.29
CA ASP A 97 9.27 -16.55 -10.09
C ASP A 97 10.34 -17.66 -10.01
N GLY A 98 10.30 -18.44 -8.93
CA GLY A 98 11.25 -19.53 -8.70
C GLY A 98 12.69 -19.10 -8.36
N GLY A 99 12.93 -17.80 -8.13
CA GLY A 99 14.23 -17.24 -7.79
C GLY A 99 14.18 -16.35 -6.54
N THR A 100 15.33 -15.74 -6.22
CA THR A 100 15.46 -14.77 -5.11
C THR A 100 15.65 -13.33 -5.59
N GLU A 101 15.68 -13.12 -6.91
CA GLU A 101 15.94 -11.82 -7.51
C GLU A 101 14.75 -10.87 -7.31
N LYS A 102 15.09 -9.61 -7.03
CA LYS A 102 14.14 -8.52 -6.82
C LYS A 102 14.36 -7.45 -7.88
N LEU A 103 13.29 -7.05 -8.57
CA LEU A 103 13.25 -5.85 -9.41
C LEU A 103 12.61 -4.73 -8.58
N THR A 104 13.37 -3.73 -8.16
CA THR A 104 12.84 -2.65 -7.31
C THR A 104 11.99 -1.69 -8.13
N VAL A 105 10.87 -1.25 -7.55
CA VAL A 105 9.90 -0.42 -8.26
C VAL A 105 9.40 0.72 -7.38
N ASP A 106 8.81 1.72 -8.03
CA ASP A 106 8.00 2.74 -7.43
C ASP A 106 6.56 2.65 -7.93
N LEU A 107 5.63 2.84 -6.99
CA LEU A 107 4.23 3.11 -7.29
C LEU A 107 4.06 4.61 -7.53
N ALA A 108 3.33 4.96 -8.58
CA ALA A 108 3.03 6.33 -8.96
C ALA A 108 1.61 6.48 -9.50
N THR A 109 0.95 7.58 -9.17
CA THR A 109 -0.34 7.98 -9.73
C THR A 109 -0.20 9.31 -10.45
N ASN A 110 -1.00 9.52 -11.49
CA ASN A 110 -1.12 10.83 -12.11
C ASN A 110 -2.19 11.64 -11.38
N GLY A 111 -1.87 12.89 -11.02
CA GLY A 111 -2.82 13.81 -10.40
C GLY A 111 -2.74 13.82 -8.87
N ASP A 112 -3.64 13.12 -8.21
CA ASP A 112 -3.82 13.17 -6.75
C ASP A 112 -2.51 12.97 -5.97
N GLN A 113 -2.41 13.58 -4.79
CA GLN A 113 -1.27 13.34 -3.90
C GLN A 113 -1.43 11.99 -3.21
N TRP A 114 -0.37 11.18 -3.23
CA TRP A 114 -0.29 9.89 -2.58
C TRP A 114 0.92 9.81 -1.66
N LYS A 115 0.80 9.03 -0.60
CA LYS A 115 1.81 8.84 0.44
C LYS A 115 2.19 7.38 0.54
N LYS A 116 3.42 7.13 0.99
CA LYS A 116 3.97 5.79 1.24
C LYS A 116 4.22 5.66 2.73
N ASP A 117 3.79 4.56 3.32
CA ASP A 117 4.10 4.19 4.69
C ASP A 117 4.23 2.67 4.82
N ASN A 118 5.42 2.20 5.17
CA ASN A 118 5.75 0.81 5.45
C ASN A 118 5.10 -0.25 4.53
N GLY A 119 5.22 -0.06 3.21
CA GLY A 119 4.66 -0.99 2.21
C GLY A 119 3.21 -0.73 1.81
N VAL A 120 2.58 0.30 2.39
CA VAL A 120 1.27 0.80 2.01
C VAL A 120 1.43 2.07 1.19
N TYR A 121 0.71 2.15 0.08
CA TYR A 121 0.62 3.34 -0.77
C TYR A 121 -0.83 3.81 -0.78
N TYR A 122 -1.08 5.01 -0.26
CA TYR A 122 -2.43 5.50 -0.01
C TYR A 122 -2.62 6.93 -0.50
N ARG A 123 -3.84 7.24 -0.93
CA ARG A 123 -4.25 8.58 -1.35
C ARG A 123 -4.25 9.53 -0.16
N ALA A 124 -3.80 10.77 -0.33
CA ALA A 124 -3.80 11.74 0.78
C ALA A 124 -5.23 12.19 1.15
N ALA A 125 -6.09 12.36 0.15
CA ALA A 125 -7.50 12.68 0.34
C ALA A 125 -8.31 11.42 0.66
N GLY A 126 -9.27 11.55 1.58
CA GLY A 126 -10.27 10.51 1.82
C GLY A 126 -11.39 10.52 0.79
N GLY A 127 -12.29 9.56 0.91
CA GLY A 127 -13.39 9.35 -0.02
C GLY A 127 -13.02 8.48 -1.22
N ASP A 128 -14.02 8.21 -2.04
CA ASP A 128 -13.93 7.39 -3.24
C ASP A 128 -12.83 7.86 -4.20
N TRP A 129 -12.23 6.89 -4.86
CA TRP A 129 -11.24 7.16 -5.91
C TRP A 129 -11.21 6.03 -6.93
N THR A 130 -11.14 6.41 -8.19
CA THR A 130 -10.96 5.48 -9.31
C THR A 130 -9.86 6.00 -10.21
N GLY A 131 -8.87 5.17 -10.49
CA GLY A 131 -7.75 5.56 -11.32
C GLY A 131 -6.80 4.40 -11.60
N LYS A 132 -5.57 4.77 -11.94
CA LYS A 132 -4.50 3.80 -12.22
C LYS A 132 -3.27 4.12 -11.39
N ILE A 133 -2.64 3.09 -10.84
CA ILE A 133 -1.33 3.16 -10.20
C ILE A 133 -0.31 2.58 -11.17
N GLY A 134 0.57 3.42 -11.67
CA GLY A 134 1.74 3.05 -12.46
C GLY A 134 2.77 2.31 -11.61
N ILE A 135 3.39 1.30 -12.21
CA ILE A 135 4.54 0.58 -11.68
C ILE A 135 5.74 1.00 -12.52
N ILE A 136 6.73 1.59 -11.85
CA ILE A 136 7.86 2.25 -12.47
C ILE A 136 9.15 1.63 -11.93
N VAL A 137 10.15 1.40 -12.77
CA VAL A 137 11.48 0.95 -12.33
C VAL A 137 12.11 1.98 -11.41
N ARG A 138 12.65 1.54 -10.27
CA ARG A 138 13.42 2.39 -9.35
C ARG A 138 14.91 2.19 -9.55
N GLY A 139 15.60 3.22 -10.02
CA GLY A 139 17.02 3.16 -10.32
C GLY A 139 17.33 2.28 -11.54
N GLU A 140 18.53 2.44 -12.07
CA GLU A 140 18.98 1.68 -13.24
C GLU A 140 19.10 0.18 -12.91
N GLN A 141 18.40 -0.68 -13.65
CA GLN A 141 18.32 -2.13 -13.37
C GLN A 141 18.49 -3.02 -14.62
N VAL A 142 19.21 -2.53 -15.64
CA VAL A 142 19.38 -3.22 -16.95
C VAL A 142 20.12 -4.56 -16.90
N ASN A 143 20.75 -4.90 -15.79
CA ASN A 143 21.47 -6.17 -15.60
C ASN A 143 20.65 -7.24 -14.87
N LYS A 144 19.36 -6.98 -14.56
CA LYS A 144 18.48 -7.96 -13.91
C LYS A 144 18.29 -9.20 -14.79
N PRO A 145 18.39 -10.44 -14.26
CA PRO A 145 18.29 -11.63 -15.09
C PRO A 145 16.91 -11.74 -15.74
N THR A 146 16.88 -12.35 -16.93
CA THR A 146 15.62 -12.64 -17.63
C THR A 146 14.77 -13.59 -16.80
N GLY A 147 13.47 -13.36 -16.78
CA GLY A 147 12.53 -14.22 -16.07
C GLY A 147 11.20 -13.52 -15.85
N LYS A 148 10.23 -14.26 -15.31
CA LYS A 148 8.97 -13.68 -14.89
C LYS A 148 9.16 -13.04 -13.52
N TYR A 149 8.74 -11.78 -13.38
CA TYR A 149 8.72 -11.08 -12.11
C TYR A 149 7.27 -10.80 -11.74
N THR A 150 6.92 -11.03 -10.48
CA THR A 150 5.55 -10.87 -9.96
C THR A 150 5.53 -9.95 -8.76
N MET A 151 4.43 -9.21 -8.62
CA MET A 151 4.12 -8.38 -7.47
C MET A 151 2.60 -8.39 -7.31
N ASN A 152 2.13 -8.66 -6.10
CA ASN A 152 0.72 -8.54 -5.76
C ASN A 152 0.52 -7.28 -4.90
N LEU A 153 -0.61 -6.63 -5.13
CA LEU A 153 -1.08 -5.49 -4.34
C LEU A 153 -2.46 -5.82 -3.80
N ASP A 154 -2.64 -5.63 -2.49
CA ASP A 154 -3.90 -5.83 -1.80
C ASP A 154 -4.63 -4.50 -1.65
N GLY A 155 -5.87 -4.43 -2.14
CA GLY A 155 -6.71 -3.25 -1.98
C GLY A 155 -7.30 -3.13 -0.57
N GLY A 156 -7.32 -1.92 -0.03
CA GLY A 156 -8.00 -1.60 1.22
C GLY A 156 -8.08 -0.09 1.45
N PHE A 157 -8.32 0.32 2.69
CA PHE A 157 -8.26 1.73 3.04
C PHE A 157 -7.26 2.01 4.16
N TRP A 158 -6.78 3.25 4.19
CA TRP A 158 -5.99 3.81 5.26
C TRP A 158 -6.86 4.78 6.07
N ALA A 159 -6.98 4.52 7.36
CA ALA A 159 -7.69 5.37 8.30
C ALA A 159 -6.76 5.76 9.46
N ASN A 160 -7.03 6.92 10.04
CA ASN A 160 -6.36 7.39 11.26
C ASN A 160 -7.08 6.87 12.50
#